data_AF-A0AAN1UJ92-F1
#
_entry.id   AF-A0AAN1UJ92-F1
#
_cell.length_a   1.000
_cell.length_b   1.000
_cell.length_c   1.000
_cell.angle_alpha   90.00
_cell.angle_beta   90.00
_cell.angle_gamma   90.00
#
_symmetry.space_group_name_H-M   'P 1'
#
loop_
_entity.id
_entity.type
_entity.pdbx_description
1 polymer ?
#
loop_
_entity_poly.entity_id
_entity_poly.type
_entity_poly.pdbx_seq_one_letter_code
_entity_poly.pdbx_strand_id
1 'polypeptide(L)'
;MSKQSVILELIRTRICYTPRVFQRINKKLAVNLSEVEIKDLVNRILIQPDEIKRCGKNYYIRSRKARVELTVNAGNYRLITASKYTEVDGF
;
A
#
# COMPACT_ATOMS: atom_id res chain seq x y z
N MET A 1 4.57 9.67 -20.36
CA MET A 1 4.31 8.89 -19.12
C MET A 1 2.84 9.03 -18.77
N SER A 2 2.17 7.97 -18.31
CA SER A 2 0.75 8.07 -17.92
C SER A 2 0.62 8.82 -16.59
N LYS A 3 -0.54 9.43 -16.33
CA LYS A 3 -0.80 10.09 -15.03
C LYS A 3 -0.62 9.13 -13.85
N GLN A 4 -0.99 7.86 -14.04
CA GLN A 4 -0.81 6.81 -13.03
C GLN A 4 0.67 6.49 -12.78
N SER A 5 1.50 6.39 -13.82
CA SER A 5 2.93 6.09 -13.65
C SER A 5 3.66 7.22 -12.91
N VAL A 6 3.29 8.48 -13.13
CA VAL A 6 3.84 9.64 -12.40
C VAL A 6 3.44 9.60 -10.92
N ILE A 7 2.19 9.28 -10.61
CA ILE A 7 1.71 9.18 -9.21
C ILE A 7 2.44 8.04 -8.49
N LEU A 8 2.59 6.89 -9.14
CA LEU A 8 3.28 5.75 -8.55
C LEU A 8 4.74 6.07 -8.24
N GLU A 9 5.43 6.77 -9.15
CA GLU A 9 6.81 7.22 -8.94
C GLU A 9 6.93 8.19 -7.76
N LEU A 10 6.00 9.15 -7.64
CA LEU A 10 5.94 10.05 -6.48
C LEU A 10 5.74 9.30 -5.17
N ILE A 11 4.88 8.28 -5.15
CA ILE A 11 4.66 7.47 -3.95
C ILE A 11 5.92 6.68 -3.62
N ARG A 12 6.53 5.99 -4.58
CA ARG A 12 7.77 5.20 -4.38
C ARG A 12 8.91 6.04 -3.79
N THR A 13 9.07 7.26 -4.28
CA THR A 13 10.19 8.15 -3.87
C THR A 13 9.93 8.89 -2.57
N ARG A 14 8.66 9.10 -2.18
CA ARG A 14 8.29 9.93 -1.02
C ARG A 14 7.58 9.19 0.10
N ILE A 15 7.31 7.88 -0.07
CA ILE A 15 6.58 7.11 0.92
C ILE A 15 7.30 7.19 2.27
N CYS A 16 6.55 7.54 3.31
CA CYS A 16 7.08 7.65 4.65
C CYS A 16 6.26 6.82 5.63
N TYR A 17 6.95 6.38 6.69
CA TYR A 17 6.43 5.45 7.69
C TYR A 17 6.43 6.12 9.05
N THR A 18 5.52 5.69 9.93
CA THR A 18 5.54 6.06 11.34
C THR A 18 5.57 4.78 12.16
N PRO A 19 6.16 4.75 13.37
CA PRO A 19 6.20 3.53 14.19
C PRO A 19 4.84 2.84 14.34
N ARG A 20 3.75 3.63 14.48
CA ARG A 20 2.38 3.15 14.60
C ARG A 20 1.86 2.40 13.35
N VAL A 21 2.41 2.65 12.17
CA VAL A 21 1.95 1.99 10.93
C VAL A 21 2.33 0.51 10.93
N PHE A 22 3.52 0.16 11.43
CA PHE A 22 4.00 -1.21 11.44
C PHE A 22 3.10 -2.10 12.31
N GLN A 23 2.75 -1.61 13.50
CA GLN A 23 1.80 -2.28 14.40
C GLN A 23 0.41 -2.45 13.75
N ARG A 24 -0.07 -1.42 13.05
CA ARG A 24 -1.36 -1.48 12.35
C ARG A 24 -1.36 -2.51 11.23
N ILE A 25 -0.29 -2.60 10.46
CA ILE A 25 -0.14 -3.55 9.36
C ILE A 25 -0.15 -4.98 9.89
N ASN A 26 0.65 -5.27 10.91
CA ASN A 26 0.66 -6.59 11.56
C ASN A 26 -0.74 -6.98 12.05
N LYS A 27 -1.43 -6.07 12.74
CA LYS A 27 -2.81 -6.30 13.23
C LYS A 27 -3.81 -6.53 12.08
N LYS A 28 -3.76 -5.73 11.01
CA LYS A 28 -4.73 -5.81 9.90
C LYS A 28 -4.50 -6.99 8.98
N LEU A 29 -3.24 -7.43 8.84
CA LEU A 29 -2.89 -8.60 8.04
C LEU A 29 -2.87 -9.89 8.87
N ALA A 30 -3.00 -9.81 10.21
CA ALA A 30 -2.88 -10.94 11.13
C ALA A 30 -1.53 -11.68 10.95
N VAL A 31 -0.45 -10.90 10.94
CA VAL A 31 0.94 -11.37 10.79
C VAL A 31 1.83 -10.71 11.85
N ASN A 32 3.07 -11.19 11.99
CA ASN A 32 4.06 -10.62 12.90
C ASN A 32 5.37 -10.34 12.16
N LEU A 33 5.34 -9.37 11.24
CA LEU A 33 6.48 -8.95 10.45
C LEU A 33 7.28 -7.86 11.18
N SER A 34 8.60 -7.87 10.99
CA SER A 34 9.50 -6.78 11.35
C SER A 34 9.26 -5.53 10.49
N GLU A 35 9.79 -4.38 10.91
CA GLU A 35 9.68 -3.15 10.09
C GLU A 35 10.35 -3.30 8.72
N VAL A 36 11.44 -4.06 8.63
CA VAL A 36 12.16 -4.34 7.39
C VAL A 36 11.29 -5.16 6.44
N GLU A 37 10.71 -6.26 6.93
CA GLU A 37 9.81 -7.10 6.12
C GLU A 37 8.56 -6.35 5.66
N ILE A 38 8.03 -5.43 6.47
CA ILE A 38 6.91 -4.58 6.06
C ILE A 38 7.35 -3.61 4.95
N LYS A 39 8.51 -2.97 5.05
CA LYS A 39 9.04 -2.11 3.99
C LYS A 39 9.28 -2.89 2.70
N ASP A 40 9.79 -4.11 2.79
CA ASP A 40 9.99 -4.99 1.64
C ASP A 40 8.67 -5.39 0.98
N LEU A 41 7.66 -5.74 1.77
CA LEU A 41 6.30 -6.00 1.27
C LEU A 41 5.75 -4.78 0.51
N VAL A 42 5.85 -3.60 1.12
CA VAL A 42 5.37 -2.34 0.50
C VAL A 42 6.13 -2.05 -0.80
N ASN A 43 7.46 -2.19 -0.80
CA ASN A 43 8.29 -1.97 -1.99
C ASN A 43 7.89 -2.92 -3.12
N ARG A 44 7.68 -4.22 -2.84
CA ARG A 44 7.23 -5.19 -3.85
C ARG A 44 5.88 -4.79 -4.46
N ILE A 45 4.93 -4.33 -3.64
CA ILE A 45 3.62 -3.86 -4.11
C ILE A 45 3.75 -2.59 -4.97
N LEU A 46 4.62 -1.65 -4.59
CA LEU A 46 4.80 -0.40 -5.34
C LEU A 46 5.58 -0.58 -6.66
N ILE A 47 6.41 -1.63 -6.79
CA ILE A 47 7.12 -1.94 -8.03
C ILE A 47 6.15 -2.38 -9.13
N GLN A 48 5.16 -3.20 -8.78
CA GLN A 48 4.22 -3.77 -9.75
C GLN A 48 2.81 -3.88 -9.13
N PRO A 49 2.10 -2.76 -8.96
CA PRO A 49 0.73 -2.78 -8.47
C PRO A 49 -0.23 -3.25 -9.57
N ASP A 50 -1.30 -3.93 -9.17
CA ASP A 50 -2.39 -4.31 -10.08
C ASP A 50 -3.34 -3.11 -10.32
N GLU A 51 -3.56 -2.28 -9.30
CA GLU A 51 -4.44 -1.12 -9.38
C GLU A 51 -3.93 0.01 -8.48
N ILE A 52 -4.05 1.25 -8.95
CA ILE A 52 -3.93 2.45 -8.14
C ILE A 52 -5.16 3.33 -8.31
N LYS A 53 -5.85 3.61 -7.20
CA LYS A 53 -7.05 4.45 -7.18
C LYS A 53 -6.92 5.55 -6.13
N ARG A 54 -7.26 6.78 -6.50
CA ARG A 54 -7.43 7.86 -5.52
C ARG A 54 -8.89 7.96 -5.11
N CYS A 55 -9.16 7.96 -3.81
CA CYS A 55 -10.47 8.30 -3.26
C CYS A 55 -10.27 9.33 -2.14
N GLY A 56 -10.74 10.56 -2.38
CA GLY A 56 -10.54 11.70 -1.49
C GLY A 56 -9.07 11.96 -1.18
N LYS A 57 -8.73 11.86 0.12
CA LYS A 57 -7.39 12.13 0.67
C LYS A 57 -6.44 10.93 0.62
N ASN A 58 -6.84 9.79 0.05
CA ASN A 58 -6.04 8.56 0.06
C ASN A 58 -5.87 7.96 -1.34
N TYR A 59 -4.70 7.38 -1.55
CA TYR A 59 -4.43 6.39 -2.60
C TYR A 59 -4.62 4.98 -2.03
N TYR A 60 -5.31 4.15 -2.79
CA TYR A 60 -5.48 2.72 -2.55
C TYR A 60 -4.69 1.98 -3.64
N ILE A 61 -3.72 1.18 -3.23
CA ILE A 61 -2.79 0.49 -4.14
C ILE A 61 -2.93 -1.00 -3.87
N ARG A 62 -3.40 -1.75 -4.86
CA ARG A 62 -3.69 -3.17 -4.73
C ARG A 62 -2.60 -4.02 -5.33
N SER A 63 -2.30 -5.12 -4.64
CA SER A 63 -1.60 -6.25 -5.20
C SER A 63 -2.39 -7.53 -4.98
N ARG A 64 -2.87 -8.13 -6.06
CA ARG A 64 -3.52 -9.45 -6.09
C ARG A 64 -2.53 -10.52 -5.67
N LYS A 65 -1.29 -10.45 -6.18
CA LYS A 65 -0.19 -11.37 -5.82
C LYS A 65 0.08 -11.39 -4.31
N ALA A 66 0.13 -10.21 -3.68
CA ALA A 66 0.34 -10.12 -2.23
C ALA A 66 -0.96 -10.30 -1.42
N ARG A 67 -2.14 -10.27 -2.06
CA ARG A 67 -3.45 -10.20 -1.40
C ARG A 67 -3.53 -9.03 -0.40
N VAL A 68 -2.98 -7.89 -0.78
CA VAL A 68 -2.88 -6.69 0.08
C VAL A 68 -3.32 -5.44 -0.68
N GLU A 69 -4.05 -4.57 0.01
CA GLU A 69 -4.30 -3.19 -0.39
C GLU A 69 -3.59 -2.24 0.58
N LEU A 70 -2.72 -1.38 0.04
CA LEU A 70 -2.07 -0.30 0.78
C LEU A 70 -2.95 0.95 0.74
N THR A 71 -3.07 1.63 1.88
CA THR A 71 -3.67 2.98 1.94
C THR A 71 -2.59 4.01 2.22
N VAL A 72 -2.37 4.92 1.28
CA VAL A 72 -1.34 5.97 1.36
C VAL A 72 -2.02 7.34 1.35
N ASN A 73 -1.62 8.26 2.21
CA ASN A 73 -2.15 9.61 2.19
C ASN A 73 -1.72 10.36 0.92
N ALA A 74 -2.66 11.02 0.24
CA ALA A 74 -2.38 11.68 -1.03
C ALA A 74 -1.65 13.02 -0.91
N GLY A 75 -1.66 13.65 0.26
CA GLY A 75 -1.04 14.96 0.49
C GLY A 75 0.43 14.86 0.91
N ASN A 76 0.79 13.82 1.67
CA ASN A 76 2.15 13.67 2.22
C ASN A 76 2.77 12.29 2.03
N TYR A 77 2.12 11.40 1.28
CA TYR A 77 2.63 10.06 0.96
C TYR A 77 2.90 9.15 2.17
N ARG A 78 2.36 9.50 3.35
CA ARG A 78 2.45 8.64 4.53
C ARG A 78 1.64 7.37 4.33
N LEU A 79 2.26 6.22 4.56
CA LEU A 79 1.54 4.95 4.64
C LEU A 79 0.61 4.98 5.87
N ILE A 80 -0.69 4.77 5.67
CA ILE A 80 -1.70 4.83 6.73
C ILE A 80 -1.94 3.43 7.31
N THR A 81 -2.08 2.43 6.43
CA THR A 81 -2.33 1.03 6.77
C THR A 81 -2.17 0.12 5.54
N ALA A 82 -2.26 -1.18 5.76
CA ALA A 82 -2.43 -2.20 4.74
C ALA A 82 -3.50 -3.18 5.23
N SER A 83 -4.39 -3.64 4.34
CA SER A 83 -5.43 -4.62 4.66
C SER A 83 -5.38 -5.79 3.70
N LYS A 84 -5.88 -6.95 4.16
CA LYS A 84 -6.09 -8.10 3.28
C LYS A 84 -7.05 -7.69 2.17
N TYR A 85 -6.67 -7.99 0.94
CA TYR A 85 -7.51 -7.84 -0.23
C TYR A 85 -7.88 -9.25 -0.70
N THR A 86 -9.17 -9.54 -0.71
CA THR A 86 -9.72 -10.76 -1.32
C THR A 86 -10.58 -10.28 -2.46
N GLU A 87 -10.37 -10.84 -3.65
CA GLU A 87 -11.34 -10.68 -4.72
C GLU A 87 -12.61 -11.37 -4.25
N VAL A 88 -13.70 -10.62 -4.20
CA VAL A 88 -15.02 -11.26 -4.22
C VAL A 88 -15.15 -11.80 -5.63
N ASP A 89 -14.88 -13.09 -5.80
CA ASP A 89 -15.32 -13.81 -6.98
C ASP A 89 -16.81 -13.52 -7.14
N GLY A 90 -17.17 -13.00 -8.31
CA GLY A 90 -18.53 -12.53 -8.60
C GLY A 90 -19.57 -13.61 -8.31
N PHE A 91 -20.75 -13.16 -7.88
CA PHE A 91 -21.98 -13.94 -8.00
C PHE A 91 -22.19 -14.39 -9.45
#